data_AF-A0A7J8WIH8-F1
#
_entry.id   AF-A0A7J8WIH8-F1
#
_cell.length_a   1.000
_cell.length_b   1.000
_cell.length_c   1.000
_cell.angle_alpha   90.00
_cell.angle_beta   90.00
_cell.angle_gamma   90.00
#
_symmetry.space_group_name_H-M   'P 1'
#
loop_
_entity.id
_entity.type
_entity.pdbx_description
1 polymer ?
#
loop_
_entity_poly.entity_id
_entity_poly.type
_entity_poly.pdbx_seq_one_letter_code
_entity_poly.pdbx_strand_id
1 'polypeptide(L)'
;MEPEKAEWGFKALKQTVKLYYRLGKYKEMMDSYREMLTYIKSAVTRNYSEKCINNIMDFVSGSASQNFDLLQEFYQTTLKALEEAKNERLWFKTNLWLQHLYQALMYFFLSCRDFEGTSQIVSKGRWYR
;
A
#
# COMPACT_ATOMS: atom_id res chain seq x y z
N MET A 1 2.18 3.68 35.84
CA MET A 1 2.46 3.05 34.53
C MET A 1 1.20 3.19 33.71
N GLU A 2 1.21 4.02 32.68
CA GLU A 2 0.11 4.02 31.71
C GLU A 2 0.01 2.62 31.10
N PRO A 3 -1.20 2.07 30.90
CA PRO A 3 -1.34 0.78 30.21
C PRO A 3 -0.66 0.91 28.85
N GLU A 4 0.29 0.01 28.57
CA GLU A 4 1.37 0.12 27.58
C GLU A 4 0.95 0.40 26.12
N LYS A 5 -0.36 0.49 25.83
CA LYS A 5 -0.90 0.93 24.54
C LYS A 5 -2.23 1.67 24.72
N ALA A 6 -2.17 2.95 25.09
CA ALA A 6 -3.35 3.80 25.19
C ALA A 6 -3.91 4.20 23.80
N GLU A 7 -5.23 4.38 23.70
CA GLU A 7 -5.95 4.79 22.47
C GLU A 7 -5.36 6.05 21.81
N TRP A 8 -4.83 6.96 22.63
CA TRP A 8 -4.18 8.19 22.18
C TRP A 8 -2.88 7.94 21.41
N GLY A 9 -2.10 6.93 21.79
CA GLY A 9 -0.90 6.51 21.06
C GLY A 9 -1.24 6.05 19.64
N PHE A 10 -2.32 5.26 19.50
CA PHE A 10 -2.78 4.82 18.18
C PHE A 10 -3.27 5.99 17.31
N LYS A 11 -4.01 6.94 17.90
CA LYS A 11 -4.46 8.15 17.19
C LYS A 11 -3.28 9.02 16.74
N ALA A 12 -2.26 9.16 17.60
CA ALA A 12 -1.04 9.89 17.28
C ALA A 12 -0.28 9.22 16.11
N LEU A 13 -0.04 7.91 16.21
CA LEU A 13 0.64 7.13 15.17
C LEU A 13 -0.06 7.24 13.81
N LYS A 14 -1.41 7.18 13.78
CA LYS A 14 -2.19 7.40 12.56
C LYS A 14 -1.88 8.76 11.91
N GLN A 15 -1.76 9.84 12.69
CA GLN A 15 -1.46 11.16 12.16
C GLN A 15 0.01 11.28 11.74
N THR A 16 0.93 10.67 12.51
CA THR A 16 2.35 10.60 12.16
C THR A 16 2.58 9.95 10.80
N VAL A 17 1.89 8.83 10.52
CA VAL A 17 1.92 8.16 9.20
C VAL A 17 1.47 9.12 8.09
N LYS A 18 0.35 9.83 8.29
CA LYS A 18 -0.15 10.81 7.32
C LYS A 18 0.81 11.97 7.10
N LEU A 19 1.47 12.44 8.16
CA LEU A 19 2.44 13.53 8.12
C LEU A 19 3.69 13.13 7.33
N TYR A 20 4.29 11.97 7.64
CA TYR A 20 5.46 11.48 6.91
C TYR A 20 5.17 11.22 5.44
N TYR A 21 3.98 10.71 5.12
CA TYR A 21 3.55 10.54 3.73
C TYR A 21 3.49 11.87 2.97
N ARG A 22 2.94 12.94 3.58
CA ARG A 22 2.92 14.28 2.98
C ARG A 22 4.31 14.89 2.80
N LEU A 23 5.25 14.54 3.67
CA LEU A 23 6.64 14.99 3.62
C LEU A 23 7.51 14.19 2.64
N GLY A 24 6.98 13.12 2.02
CA GLY A 24 7.75 12.22 1.16
C GLY A 24 8.75 11.33 1.92
N LYS A 25 8.66 11.27 3.25
CA LYS A 25 9.53 10.47 4.12
C LYS A 25 8.98 9.05 4.26
N TYR A 26 9.08 8.27 3.19
CA TYR A 26 8.41 6.98 3.09
C TYR A 26 8.96 5.91 4.02
N LYS A 27 10.26 5.95 4.34
CA LYS A 27 10.89 4.99 5.25
C LYS A 27 10.36 5.16 6.68
N GLU A 28 10.37 6.39 7.18
CA GLU A 28 9.87 6.74 8.51
C GLU A 28 8.34 6.56 8.61
N MET A 29 7.62 6.76 7.49
CA MET A 29 6.20 6.44 7.37
C MET A 29 5.95 4.95 7.60
N MET A 30 6.71 4.08 6.93
CA MET A 30 6.57 2.63 7.06
C MET A 30 6.93 2.13 8.45
N ASP A 31 7.94 2.70 9.09
CA ASP A 31 8.30 2.36 10.47
C ASP A 31 7.20 2.73 11.46
N SER A 32 6.63 3.93 11.33
CA SER A 32 5.48 4.37 12.13
C SER A 32 4.24 3.50 11.86
N TYR A 33 4.05 3.06 10.62
CA TYR A 33 2.95 2.19 10.24
C TYR A 33 3.07 0.80 10.87
N ARG A 34 4.27 0.20 10.85
CA ARG A 34 4.55 -1.07 11.54
C ARG A 34 4.26 -0.98 13.03
N GLU A 35 4.70 0.11 13.67
CA GLU A 35 4.40 0.36 15.08
C GLU A 35 2.89 0.42 15.33
N MET A 36 2.15 1.15 14.48
CA MET A 36 0.69 1.24 14.54
C MET A 36 0.01 -0.14 14.39
N LEU A 37 0.50 -1.00 13.51
CA LEU A 37 -0.03 -2.36 13.33
C LEU A 37 0.11 -3.21 14.61
N THR A 38 1.12 -2.97 15.45
CA THR A 38 1.26 -3.69 16.74
C THR A 38 0.13 -3.40 17.72
N TYR A 39 -0.55 -2.25 17.59
CA TYR A 39 -1.69 -1.88 18.43
C TYR A 39 -2.96 -2.63 18.03
N ILE A 40 -3.06 -3.08 16.78
CA ILE A 40 -4.22 -3.80 16.25
C ILE A 40 -4.46 -5.13 16.99
N LYS A 41 -3.39 -5.75 17.50
CA LYS A 41 -3.48 -7.03 18.21
C LYS A 41 -4.05 -6.91 19.62
N SER A 42 -3.83 -5.80 20.32
CA SER A 42 -4.01 -5.75 21.78
C SER A 42 -4.69 -4.50 22.33
N ALA A 43 -4.72 -3.39 21.57
CA ALA A 43 -5.08 -2.07 22.11
C ALA A 43 -6.36 -1.48 21.52
N VAL A 44 -6.78 -1.94 20.34
CA VAL A 44 -7.93 -1.39 19.62
C VAL A 44 -8.85 -2.48 19.11
N THR A 45 -10.16 -2.19 19.09
CA THR A 45 -11.16 -3.12 18.59
C THR A 45 -10.98 -3.38 17.09
N ARG A 46 -11.38 -4.56 16.64
CA ARG A 46 -11.27 -4.99 15.24
C ARG A 46 -11.93 -4.05 14.24
N ASN A 47 -13.12 -3.53 14.57
CA ASN A 47 -13.83 -2.59 13.71
C ASN A 47 -13.11 -1.24 13.60
N TYR A 48 -12.48 -0.80 14.69
CA TYR A 48 -11.75 0.46 14.72
C TYR A 48 -10.45 0.36 13.92
N SER A 49 -9.71 -0.75 14.07
CA SER A 49 -8.50 -1.00 13.28
C SER A 49 -8.83 -1.14 11.79
N GLU A 50 -9.91 -1.81 11.42
CA GLU A 50 -10.38 -1.87 10.03
C GLU A 50 -10.68 -0.49 9.46
N LYS A 51 -11.43 0.35 10.19
CA LYS A 51 -11.72 1.72 9.75
C LYS A 51 -10.43 2.55 9.60
N CYS A 52 -9.47 2.36 10.50
CA CYS A 52 -8.18 3.04 10.45
C CYS A 52 -7.37 2.62 9.22
N ILE A 53 -7.25 1.31 8.96
CA ILE A 53 -6.52 0.78 7.80
C ILE A 53 -7.16 1.29 6.51
N ASN A 54 -8.49 1.21 6.35
CA ASN A 54 -9.16 1.75 5.16
C ASN A 54 -8.90 3.26 4.99
N ASN A 55 -8.89 4.04 6.07
CA ASN A 55 -8.58 5.47 5.99
C ASN A 55 -7.14 5.77 5.52
N ILE A 56 -6.17 4.95 5.91
CA ILE A 56 -4.77 5.12 5.48
C ILE A 56 -4.61 4.63 4.05
N MET A 57 -5.24 3.50 3.74
CA MET A 57 -5.33 2.93 2.40
C MET A 57 -5.83 3.96 1.39
N ASP A 58 -6.99 4.57 1.62
CA ASP A 58 -7.57 5.58 0.74
C ASP A 58 -6.67 6.82 0.62
N PHE A 59 -5.93 7.15 1.68
CA PHE A 59 -5.00 8.28 1.68
C PHE A 59 -3.74 8.00 0.87
N VAL A 60 -3.25 6.77 0.88
CA VAL A 60 -2.05 6.35 0.14
C VAL A 60 -2.37 6.02 -1.32
N SER A 61 -3.54 5.47 -1.60
CA SER A 61 -4.00 5.10 -2.95
C SER A 61 -4.58 6.28 -3.75
N GLY A 62 -5.18 7.27 -3.08
CA GLY A 62 -5.73 8.47 -3.71
C GLY A 62 -4.68 9.40 -4.34
N SER A 63 -3.46 9.40 -3.80
CA SER A 63 -2.29 10.01 -4.43
C SER A 63 -1.67 9.02 -5.41
N ALA A 64 -2.32 8.90 -6.56
CA ALA A 64 -2.00 7.98 -7.63
C ALA A 64 -0.48 7.77 -7.82
N SER A 65 -0.04 6.53 -7.54
CA SER A 65 0.91 5.80 -8.38
C SER A 65 2.33 6.36 -8.58
N GLN A 66 2.89 7.15 -7.67
CA GLN A 66 4.29 7.60 -7.81
C GLN A 66 5.31 6.55 -7.33
N ASN A 67 4.95 5.67 -6.39
CA ASN A 67 5.88 4.68 -5.83
C ASN A 67 5.22 3.31 -5.68
N PHE A 68 5.35 2.48 -6.71
CA PHE A 68 4.85 1.10 -6.70
C PHE A 68 5.46 0.27 -5.56
N ASP A 69 6.78 0.40 -5.36
CA ASP A 69 7.50 -0.36 -4.34
C ASP A 69 6.98 -0.08 -2.92
N LEU A 70 6.72 1.19 -2.61
CA LEU A 70 6.12 1.59 -1.33
C LEU A 70 4.72 0.98 -1.16
N LEU A 71 3.91 1.02 -2.21
CA LEU A 71 2.57 0.46 -2.19
C LEU A 71 2.61 -1.05 -1.94
N GLN A 72 3.49 -1.76 -2.64
CA GLN A 72 3.71 -3.19 -2.49
C GLN A 72 4.14 -3.53 -1.05
N GLU A 73 5.13 -2.83 -0.51
CA GLU A 73 5.61 -3.02 0.86
C GLU A 73 4.51 -2.75 1.89
N PHE A 74 3.71 -1.70 1.68
CA PHE A 74 2.56 -1.35 2.51
C PHE A 74 1.51 -2.47 2.52
N TYR A 75 1.10 -2.96 1.36
CA TYR A 75 0.12 -4.05 1.25
C TYR A 75 0.61 -5.35 1.87
N GLN A 76 1.85 -5.75 1.60
CA GLN A 76 2.45 -6.96 2.17
C GLN A 76 2.54 -6.89 3.69
N THR A 77 3.00 -5.76 4.22
CA THR A 77 3.11 -5.54 5.67
C THR A 77 1.74 -5.59 6.35
N THR A 78 0.73 -4.99 5.71
CA THR A 78 -0.66 -5.02 6.19
C THR A 78 -1.21 -6.45 6.20
N LEU A 79 -1.02 -7.21 5.12
CA LEU A 79 -1.49 -8.59 5.02
C LEU A 79 -0.90 -9.48 6.11
N LYS A 80 0.41 -9.37 6.36
CA LYS A 80 1.08 -10.13 7.41
C LYS A 80 0.51 -9.82 8.80
N ALA A 81 0.29 -8.55 9.10
CA ALA A 81 -0.30 -8.15 10.38
C ALA A 81 -1.76 -8.62 10.53
N LEU A 82 -2.54 -8.63 9.45
CA LEU A 82 -3.94 -9.08 9.46
C LEU A 82 -4.07 -10.60 9.56
N GLU A 83 -3.14 -11.35 8.95
CA GLU A 83 -3.05 -12.81 9.09
C GLU A 83 -2.77 -13.19 10.55
N GLU A 84 -1.79 -12.53 11.17
CA GLU A 84 -1.47 -12.72 12.59
C GLU A 84 -2.62 -12.31 13.52
N ALA A 85 -3.44 -11.32 13.12
CA ALA A 85 -4.63 -10.88 13.86
C ALA A 85 -5.89 -11.74 13.59
N LYS A 86 -5.79 -12.80 12.78
CA LYS A 86 -6.92 -13.63 12.32
C LYS A 86 -8.09 -12.80 11.75
N ASN A 87 -7.76 -11.76 10.98
CA ASN A 87 -8.74 -10.89 10.34
C ASN A 87 -8.99 -11.23 8.87
N GLU A 88 -9.61 -12.39 8.62
CA GLU A 88 -9.84 -12.94 7.27
C GLU A 88 -10.59 -11.99 6.32
N ARG A 89 -11.59 -11.26 6.81
CA ARG A 89 -12.40 -10.36 5.97
C ARG A 89 -11.56 -9.22 5.39
N LEU A 90 -10.83 -8.50 6.25
CA LEU A 90 -9.99 -7.40 5.79
C LEU A 90 -8.76 -7.91 5.03
N TRP A 91 -8.22 -9.06 5.45
CA TRP A 91 -7.13 -9.73 4.75
C TRP A 91 -7.53 -10.05 3.30
N PHE A 92 -8.69 -10.66 3.09
CA PHE A 92 -9.19 -10.99 1.75
C PHE A 92 -9.37 -9.74 0.88
N LYS A 93 -9.97 -8.68 1.44
CA LYS A 93 -10.14 -7.40 0.75
C LYS A 93 -8.79 -6.78 0.34
N THR A 94 -7.80 -6.83 1.23
CA THR A 94 -6.45 -6.30 0.98
C THR A 94 -5.71 -7.13 -0.07
N ASN A 95 -5.91 -8.45 -0.09
CA ASN A 95 -5.31 -9.34 -1.07
C ASN A 95 -5.83 -9.07 -2.48
N LEU A 96 -7.15 -8.85 -2.63
CA LEU A 96 -7.74 -8.43 -3.91
C LEU A 96 -7.14 -7.12 -4.41
N TRP A 97 -6.94 -6.14 -3.53
CA TRP A 97 -6.31 -4.87 -3.90
C TRP A 97 -4.87 -5.04 -4.39
N LEU A 98 -4.09 -5.89 -3.73
CA LEU A 98 -2.73 -6.23 -4.18
C LEU A 98 -2.74 -6.92 -5.56
N GLN A 99 -3.68 -7.82 -5.81
CA GLN A 99 -3.84 -8.46 -7.12
C GLN A 99 -4.18 -7.45 -8.23
N HIS A 100 -5.11 -6.53 -7.97
CA HIS A 100 -5.47 -5.47 -8.91
C HIS A 100 -4.25 -4.59 -9.24
N LEU A 101 -3.40 -4.31 -8.26
CA LEU A 101 -2.16 -3.56 -8.45
C LEU A 101 -1.18 -4.31 -9.37
N TYR A 102 -0.94 -5.60 -9.14
CA TYR A 102 -0.08 -6.40 -10.02
C TYR A 102 -0.66 -6.54 -11.43
N GLN A 103 -1.98 -6.67 -11.55
CA GLN A 103 -2.64 -6.72 -12.84
C GLN A 103 -2.42 -5.41 -13.62
N ALA A 104 -2.53 -4.25 -12.97
CA ALA A 104 -2.23 -2.96 -13.60
C ALA A 104 -0.77 -2.86 -14.08
N LEU A 105 0.19 -3.32 -13.26
CA LEU A 105 1.59 -3.40 -13.69
C LEU A 105 1.80 -4.31 -14.89
N MET A 106 1.19 -5.50 -14.88
CA MET A 106 1.38 -6.48 -15.94
C MET A 106 0.85 -5.96 -17.28
N TYR A 107 -0.31 -5.29 -17.29
CA TYR A 107 -0.81 -4.62 -18.49
C TYR A 107 0.10 -3.49 -18.97
N PHE A 108 0.68 -2.71 -18.05
CA PHE A 108 1.64 -1.67 -18.41
C PHE A 108 2.89 -2.26 -19.06
N PHE A 109 3.48 -3.30 -18.47
CA PHE A 109 4.64 -3.99 -19.03
C PHE A 109 4.35 -4.61 -20.40
N LEU A 110 3.19 -5.25 -20.57
CA LEU A 110 2.76 -5.81 -21.86
C LEU A 110 2.60 -4.71 -22.93
N SER A 111 1.96 -3.59 -22.57
CA SER A 111 1.81 -2.44 -23.47
C SER A 111 3.14 -1.81 -23.86
N CYS A 112 4.10 -1.68 -22.93
CA CYS A 112 5.45 -1.20 -23.21
C CYS A 112 6.21 -2.17 -24.14
N ARG A 113 6.08 -3.48 -23.92
CA ARG A 113 6.69 -4.50 -24.78
C ARG A 113 6.16 -4.42 -26.21
N ASP A 114 4.85 -4.26 -26.37
CA ASP A 114 4.22 -4.11 -27.68
C ASP A 114 4.60 -2.77 -28.36
N PHE A 115 4.82 -1.70 -27.59
CA PHE A 115 5.32 -0.41 -28.09
C PHE A 115 6.78 -0.48 -28.59
N GLU A 116 7.67 -1.18 -27.88
CA GLU A 116 9.04 -1.40 -28.35
C GLU A 116 9.07 -2.25 -29.64
N GLY A 117 8.22 -3.28 -29.70
CA GLY A 117 8.06 -4.10 -30.90
C GLY A 117 7.59 -3.30 -32.12
N THR A 118 6.61 -2.41 -31.93
CA THR A 118 6.11 -1.54 -33.02
C THR A 118 7.10 -0.44 -33.41
N SER A 119 7.86 0.13 -32.46
CA SER A 119 8.94 1.09 -32.77
C SER A 119 10.05 0.47 -33.64
N GLN A 120 10.39 -0.81 -33.43
CA GLN A 120 11.35 -1.52 -34.29
C GLN A 120 10.80 -1.81 -35.71
N ILE A 121 9.48 -2.00 -35.85
CA ILE A 121 8.84 -2.22 -37.15
C ILE A 121 8.73 -0.91 -37.94
N VAL A 122 8.36 0.20 -37.28
CA VAL A 122 8.28 1.54 -37.91
C VAL A 122 9.65 2.06 -38.34
N SER A 123 10.73 1.73 -37.62
CA SER A 123 12.10 2.11 -38.00
C SER A 123 12.67 1.29 -39.16
N LYS A 124 12.20 0.06 -39.39
CA LYS A 124 12.56 -0.75 -40.57
C LYS A 124 11.66 -0.51 -41.80
N GLY A 125 10.44 0.01 -41.61
CA GLY A 125 9.44 0.26 -42.66
C GLY A 125 9.65 1.51 -43.53
N ARG A 126 10.76 2.25 -43.39
CA ARG A 126 11.01 3.52 -44.10
C ARG A 126 11.89 3.36 -45.37
N TRP A 127 11.87 2.19 -46.01
CA TRP A 127 12.67 1.86 -47.21
C TRP A 127 11.86 1.31 -48.40
N TYR A 128 10.55 1.55 -48.44
CA TYR A 128 9.74 1.35 -49.64
C TYR A 128 9.11 2.68 -50.07
N ARG A 129 9.94 3.55 -50.63
CA ARG A 129 9.47 4.60 -51.54
C ARG A 129 10.57 4.88 -52.56
#